data_AF-A0A379X449-F1
#
_entry.id   AF-A0A379X449-F1
#
_cell.length_a   1.000
_cell.length_b   1.000
_cell.length_c   1.000
_cell.angle_alpha   90.00
_cell.angle_beta   90.00
_cell.angle_gamma   90.00
#
_symmetry.space_group_name_H-M   'P 1'
#
loop_
_entity.id
_entity.type
_entity.pdbx_description
1 polymer ?
#
loop_
_entity_poly.entity_id
_entity_poly.type
_entity_poly.pdbx_seq_one_letter_code
_entity_poly.pdbx_strand_id
1 'polypeptide(L)'
;MSVIAQAGAKGRQLHKFGGSSLADVKCYLRVAGIMAEYSQPDDMMVVSAAAVTTNQLISWLKLSQTDRLSAHQVLQTLRRYQCDLISGLLPADAADDLTALLLAIWNVLPPCSTAA
;
A
#
# COMPACT_ATOMS: atom_id res chain seq x y z
N MET A 1 4.26 -27.86 -17.11
CA MET A 1 5.66 -27.44 -16.98
C MET A 1 5.70 -26.25 -16.00
N SER A 2 5.79 -26.52 -14.69
CA SER A 2 6.08 -25.49 -13.70
C SER A 2 7.34 -25.94 -12.98
N VAL A 3 8.41 -25.17 -13.12
CA VAL A 3 9.71 -25.48 -12.56
C VAL A 3 9.70 -25.01 -11.10
N ILE A 4 9.55 -25.94 -10.17
CA ILE A 4 9.77 -25.67 -8.75
C ILE A 4 11.24 -26.02 -8.49
N ALA A 5 12.08 -25.00 -8.38
CA ALA A 5 13.45 -25.18 -7.95
C ALA A 5 13.44 -25.57 -6.46
N GLN A 6 13.58 -26.85 -6.16
CA GLN A 6 13.99 -27.30 -4.82
C GLN A 6 15.49 -27.12 -4.68
N ALA A 7 15.90 -26.28 -3.73
CA ALA A 7 17.28 -26.19 -3.28
C ALA A 7 17.34 -26.38 -1.75
N GLY A 8 17.52 -27.63 -1.34
CA GLY A 8 18.61 -28.11 -0.46
C GLY A 8 18.98 -27.45 0.88
N ALA A 9 18.37 -26.36 1.32
CA ALA A 9 18.45 -25.84 2.68
C ALA A 9 17.04 -25.83 3.27
N LYS A 10 16.84 -25.63 4.59
CA LYS A 10 15.54 -25.12 5.06
C LYS A 10 15.36 -23.73 4.45
N GLY A 11 14.89 -23.71 3.21
CA GLY A 11 14.99 -22.56 2.33
C GLY A 11 13.96 -21.54 2.72
N ARG A 12 14.44 -20.41 3.23
CA ARG A 12 13.68 -19.18 3.41
C ARG A 12 12.78 -18.92 2.20
N GLN A 13 11.47 -18.88 2.42
CA GLN A 13 10.50 -18.62 1.34
C GLN A 13 10.31 -17.13 1.12
N LEU A 14 10.02 -16.75 -0.12
CA LEU A 14 9.68 -15.38 -0.50
C LEU A 14 8.22 -15.33 -0.97
N HIS A 15 7.37 -14.65 -0.20
CA HIS A 15 5.95 -14.48 -0.47
C HIS A 15 5.71 -13.12 -1.12
N LYS A 16 5.27 -13.10 -2.38
CA LYS A 16 4.98 -11.85 -3.10
C LYS A 16 3.49 -11.63 -3.25
N PHE A 17 3.01 -10.48 -2.79
CA PHE A 17 1.61 -10.06 -2.95
C PHE A 17 1.53 -8.83 -3.88
N GLY A 18 0.68 -8.93 -4.89
CA GLY A 18 0.40 -7.81 -5.82
C GLY A 18 -0.59 -6.81 -5.22
N GLY A 19 -0.80 -5.69 -5.91
CA GLY A 19 -1.71 -4.63 -5.44
C GLY A 19 -3.17 -5.09 -5.31
N SER A 20 -3.64 -5.99 -6.17
CA SER A 20 -4.99 -6.57 -6.07
C SER A 20 -5.17 -7.45 -4.83
N SER A 21 -4.11 -8.10 -4.37
CA SER A 21 -4.11 -8.88 -3.13
C SER A 21 -4.16 -7.99 -1.88
N LEU A 22 -4.01 -6.68 -2.04
CA LEU A 22 -3.96 -5.66 -0.98
C LEU A 22 -4.97 -4.53 -1.28
N ALA A 23 -6.09 -4.87 -1.91
CA ALA A 23 -7.00 -3.86 -2.44
C ALA A 23 -8.01 -3.29 -1.43
N ASP A 24 -8.37 -4.09 -0.44
CA ASP A 24 -9.32 -3.72 0.61
C ASP A 24 -9.01 -4.48 1.91
N VAL A 25 -9.75 -4.18 2.97
CA VAL A 25 -9.61 -4.80 4.29
C VAL A 25 -9.67 -6.32 4.21
N LYS A 26 -10.60 -6.89 3.43
CA LYS A 26 -10.76 -8.35 3.33
C LYS A 26 -9.58 -8.99 2.62
N CYS A 27 -9.03 -8.33 1.60
CA CYS A 27 -7.83 -8.75 0.90
C CYS A 27 -6.61 -8.79 1.85
N TYR A 28 -6.40 -7.74 2.65
CA TYR A 28 -5.33 -7.69 3.65
C TYR A 28 -5.46 -8.80 4.69
N LEU A 29 -6.67 -9.00 5.26
CA LEU A 29 -6.91 -10.08 6.23
C LEU A 29 -6.65 -11.46 5.64
N ARG A 30 -6.96 -11.67 4.35
CA ARG A 30 -6.64 -12.92 3.65
C ARG A 30 -5.13 -13.12 3.52
N VAL A 31 -4.38 -12.08 3.14
CA VAL A 31 -2.91 -12.16 3.07
C VAL A 31 -2.31 -12.43 4.44
N ALA A 32 -2.80 -11.76 5.49
CA ALA A 32 -2.38 -12.01 6.87
C ALA A 32 -2.66 -13.46 7.30
N GLY A 33 -3.82 -14.01 6.95
CA GLY A 33 -4.14 -15.43 7.17
C GLY A 33 -3.19 -16.38 6.45
N ILE A 34 -2.88 -16.12 5.18
CA ILE A 34 -1.92 -16.94 4.42
C ILE A 34 -0.55 -16.93 5.11
N MET A 35 -0.10 -15.79 5.63
CA MET A 35 1.18 -15.72 6.33
C MET A 35 1.14 -16.42 7.69
N ALA A 36 0.06 -16.25 8.44
CA ALA A 36 -0.10 -16.92 9.72
C ALA A 36 -0.10 -18.45 9.58
N GLU A 37 -0.65 -18.98 8.49
CA GLU A 37 -0.79 -20.42 8.27
C GLU A 37 0.41 -21.06 7.55
N TYR A 38 1.02 -20.35 6.59
CA TYR A 38 1.99 -20.93 5.66
C TYR A 38 3.42 -20.34 5.75
N SER A 39 3.66 -19.30 6.55
CA SER A 39 5.01 -18.72 6.69
C SER A 39 5.80 -19.32 7.85
N GLN A 40 7.11 -19.38 7.67
CA GLN A 40 8.09 -19.66 8.72
C GLN A 40 8.74 -18.36 9.23
N PRO A 41 9.31 -18.32 10.45
CA PRO A 41 9.90 -17.10 11.02
C PRO A 41 10.99 -16.43 10.16
N ASP A 42 11.70 -17.20 9.34
CA ASP A 42 12.73 -16.66 8.45
C ASP A 42 12.16 -16.15 7.12
N ASP A 43 10.91 -16.44 6.76
CA ASP A 43 10.34 -16.09 5.45
C ASP A 43 10.27 -14.57 5.22
N MET A 44 10.32 -14.17 3.94
CA MET A 44 10.18 -12.77 3.52
C MET A 44 8.85 -12.52 2.85
N MET A 45 8.29 -11.34 3.09
CA MET A 45 7.17 -10.82 2.32
C MET A 45 7.62 -9.63 1.47
N VAL A 46 7.21 -9.61 0.21
CA VAL A 46 7.30 -8.44 -0.67
C VAL A 46 5.89 -8.03 -1.11
N VAL A 47 5.53 -6.79 -0.82
CA VAL A 47 4.22 -6.22 -1.15
C VAL A 47 4.36 -5.12 -2.20
N SER A 48 3.37 -5.04 -3.09
CA SER A 48 3.18 -3.86 -3.94
C SER A 48 2.35 -2.80 -3.22
N ALA A 49 2.25 -1.60 -3.79
CA ALA A 49 1.28 -0.61 -3.32
C ALA A 49 -0.17 -1.14 -3.44
N ALA A 50 -1.03 -0.74 -2.51
CA ALA A 50 -2.41 -1.18 -2.42
C ALA A 50 -3.24 -0.81 -3.68
N ALA A 51 -3.98 -1.78 -4.22
CA ALA A 51 -4.84 -1.64 -5.41
C ALA A 51 -4.19 -0.82 -6.56
N VAL A 52 -4.84 0.28 -6.91
CA VAL A 52 -4.51 1.17 -8.03
C VAL A 52 -3.66 2.38 -7.60
N THR A 53 -3.12 2.37 -6.38
CA THR A 53 -2.39 3.52 -5.79
C THR A 53 -1.30 4.04 -6.73
N THR A 54 -0.49 3.15 -7.31
CA THR A 54 0.57 3.54 -8.26
C THR A 54 0.01 4.28 -9.47
N ASN A 55 -1.08 3.78 -10.07
CA ASN A 55 -1.70 4.40 -11.24
C ASN A 55 -2.31 5.76 -10.87
N GLN A 56 -2.91 5.89 -9.68
CA GLN A 56 -3.43 7.17 -9.23
C GLN A 56 -2.32 8.19 -8.95
N LEU A 57 -1.17 7.77 -8.40
CA LEU A 57 -0.01 8.65 -8.25
C LEU A 57 0.56 9.10 -9.61
N ILE A 58 0.59 8.22 -10.61
CA ILE A 58 0.98 8.57 -11.98
C ILE A 58 0.00 9.59 -12.58
N SER A 59 -1.31 9.37 -12.41
CA SER A 59 -2.35 10.31 -12.85
C SER A 59 -2.23 11.66 -12.15
N TRP A 60 -1.98 11.66 -10.84
CA TRP A 60 -1.73 12.86 -10.07
C TRP A 60 -0.53 13.64 -10.61
N LEU A 61 0.61 12.96 -10.85
CA LEU A 61 1.80 13.62 -11.38
C LEU A 61 1.52 14.31 -12.72
N LYS A 62 0.79 13.65 -13.63
CA LYS A 62 0.37 14.22 -14.91
C LYS A 62 -0.54 15.44 -14.72
N LEU A 63 -1.54 15.32 -13.85
CA LEU A 63 -2.50 16.40 -13.57
C LEU A 63 -1.85 17.57 -12.84
N SER A 64 -0.86 17.35 -11.99
CA SER A 64 -0.20 18.42 -11.23
C SER A 64 0.43 19.50 -12.11
N GLN A 65 0.74 19.16 -13.37
CA GLN A 65 1.33 20.05 -14.36
C GLN A 65 0.29 20.79 -15.22
N THR A 66 -0.93 20.26 -15.33
CA THR A 66 -1.96 20.76 -16.26
C THR A 66 -3.24 21.23 -15.57
N ASP A 67 -3.69 20.51 -14.54
CA ASP A 67 -4.92 20.76 -13.80
C ASP A 67 -4.71 20.45 -12.30
N ARG A 68 -4.41 21.52 -11.55
CA ARG A 68 -4.14 21.45 -10.11
C ARG A 68 -5.37 21.02 -9.30
N LEU A 69 -6.58 21.36 -9.75
CA LEU A 69 -7.81 21.02 -9.03
C LEU A 69 -8.02 19.51 -9.08
N SER A 70 -7.94 18.93 -10.28
CA SER A 70 -8.04 17.48 -10.47
C SER A 70 -6.91 16.73 -9.78
N ALA A 71 -5.69 17.27 -9.79
CA ALA A 71 -4.57 16.70 -9.03
C ALA A 71 -4.88 16.64 -7.52
N HIS A 72 -5.44 17.71 -6.95
CA HIS A 72 -5.81 17.73 -5.54
C HIS A 72 -6.91 16.70 -5.22
N GLN A 73 -7.90 16.51 -6.10
CA GLN A 73 -8.94 15.50 -5.93
C GLN A 73 -8.38 14.06 -5.90
N VAL A 74 -7.41 13.76 -6.78
CA VAL A 74 -6.73 12.45 -6.78
C VAL A 74 -5.98 12.22 -5.46
N LEU A 75 -5.27 13.24 -4.95
CA LEU A 75 -4.61 13.15 -3.66
C LEU A 75 -5.60 12.94 -2.51
N GLN A 76 -6.71 13.68 -2.46
CA GLN A 76 -7.73 13.51 -1.42
C GLN A 76 -8.32 12.10 -1.46
N THR A 77 -8.58 11.57 -2.66
CA THR A 77 -9.09 10.21 -2.87
C THR A 77 -8.11 9.17 -2.33
N LEU A 78 -6.82 9.28 -2.69
CA LEU A 78 -5.77 8.39 -2.20
C LEU A 78 -5.62 8.44 -0.68
N ARG A 79 -5.64 9.65 -0.10
CA ARG A 79 -5.56 9.84 1.35
C ARG A 79 -6.72 9.17 2.06
N ARG A 80 -7.96 9.39 1.59
CA ARG A 80 -9.15 8.75 2.15
C ARG A 80 -9.03 7.22 2.08
N TYR A 81 -8.66 6.69 0.93
CA TYR A 81 -8.50 5.25 0.72
C TYR A 81 -7.50 4.62 1.72
N GLN A 82 -6.35 5.24 1.93
CA GLN A 82 -5.34 4.74 2.87
C GLN A 82 -5.81 4.85 4.33
N CYS A 83 -6.47 5.95 4.72
CA CYS A 83 -7.05 6.11 6.06
C CYS A 83 -8.15 5.06 6.34
N ASP A 84 -9.01 4.78 5.36
CA ASP A 84 -10.08 3.79 5.47
C ASP A 84 -9.50 2.37 5.61
N LEU A 85 -8.41 2.07 4.89
CA LEU A 85 -7.67 0.80 5.05
C LEU A 85 -7.08 0.66 6.46
N ILE A 86 -6.41 1.70 6.97
CA ILE A 86 -5.77 1.69 8.29
C ILE A 86 -6.83 1.46 9.39
N SER A 87 -7.92 2.24 9.35
CA SER A 87 -9.00 2.18 10.34
C SER A 87 -9.75 0.84 10.29
N GLY A 88 -9.82 0.21 9.11
CA GLY A 88 -10.47 -1.09 8.94
C GLY A 88 -9.61 -2.28 9.32
N LEU A 89 -8.29 -2.13 9.44
CA LEU A 89 -7.34 -3.23 9.67
C LEU A 89 -6.74 -3.25 11.06
N LEU A 90 -6.60 -2.09 11.71
CA LEU A 90 -5.90 -1.95 12.97
C LEU A 90 -6.86 -1.55 14.12
N PRO A 91 -6.55 -1.95 15.36
CA PRO A 91 -7.18 -1.36 16.55
C PRO A 91 -6.97 0.16 16.60
N ALA A 92 -7.86 0.87 17.30
CA ALA A 92 -7.93 2.33 17.26
C ALA A 92 -6.62 3.04 17.65
N ASP A 93 -5.93 2.54 18.68
CA ASP A 93 -4.64 3.05 19.15
C ASP A 93 -3.55 2.95 18.07
N ALA A 94 -3.37 1.77 17.48
CA ALA A 94 -2.39 1.57 16.42
C ALA A 94 -2.79 2.27 15.11
N ALA A 95 -4.09 2.39 14.84
CA ALA A 95 -4.62 3.08 13.67
C ALA A 95 -4.34 4.58 13.73
N ASP A 96 -4.47 5.21 14.90
CA ASP A 96 -4.21 6.64 15.10
C ASP A 96 -2.74 6.98 14.84
N ASP A 97 -1.81 6.19 15.39
CA ASP A 97 -0.37 6.37 15.19
C ASP A 97 0.02 6.24 13.71
N LEU A 98 -0.46 5.18 13.03
CA LEU A 98 -0.15 4.96 11.63
C LEU A 98 -0.81 6.01 10.73
N THR A 99 -2.02 6.45 11.08
CA THR A 99 -2.69 7.55 10.37
C THR A 99 -1.89 8.84 10.52
N ALA A 100 -1.41 9.17 11.72
CA ALA A 100 -0.57 10.35 11.93
C ALA A 100 0.72 10.28 11.08
N LEU A 101 1.36 9.12 11.00
CA LEU A 101 2.54 8.91 10.14
C LEU A 101 2.20 9.10 8.66
N LEU A 102 1.09 8.54 8.19
CA LEU A 102 0.61 8.73 6.81
C LEU A 102 0.39 10.21 6.49
N LEU A 103 -0.23 10.96 7.40
CA LEU A 103 -0.46 12.40 7.25
C LEU A 103 0.85 13.19 7.22
N ALA A 104 1.82 12.81 8.05
CA ALA A 104 3.14 13.43 8.05
C ALA A 104 3.86 13.22 6.70
N ILE A 105 3.82 12.00 6.14
CA ILE A 105 4.36 11.71 4.80
C ILE A 105 3.64 12.55 3.74
N TRP A 106 2.33 12.72 3.87
CA TRP A 106 1.54 13.52 2.94
C TRP A 106 1.93 15.00 2.91
N ASN A 107 2.34 15.55 4.06
CA ASN A 107 2.78 16.94 4.17
C ASN A 107 4.15 17.21 3.53
N VAL A 108 4.93 16.16 3.24
CA VAL A 108 6.21 16.26 2.52
C VAL A 108 6.00 16.35 1.00
N LEU A 109 4.85 15.93 0.49
CA LEU A 109 4.50 16.18 -0.91
C LEU A 109 4.37 17.70 -1.10
N PRO A 110 5.06 18.29 -2.09
CA PRO A 110 5.04 19.74 -2.27
C PRO A 110 3.58 20.20 -2.37
N PRO A 111 3.17 21.21 -1.57
CA PRO A 111 1.87 21.80 -1.77
C PRO A 111 1.83 22.29 -3.22
N CYS A 112 0.69 22.17 -3.89
CA CYS A 112 0.49 22.64 -5.26
C CYS A 112 0.54 24.20 -5.37
N SER A 113 1.24 24.85 -4.43
CA SER A 113 1.33 26.28 -4.19
C SER A 113 2.77 26.79 -4.31
N THR A 114 3.39 26.66 -5.48
CA THR A 114 4.44 27.60 -5.92
C THR A 114 4.46 27.66 -7.44
N ALA A 115 3.65 28.55 -8.01
CA ALA A 115 4.04 29.43 -9.10
C ALA A 115 2.97 30.53 -9.13
N ALA A 116 3.40 31.72 -8.69
CA ALA A 116 2.78 32.99 -9.03
C ALA A 116 2.93 33.23 -10.55
#